data_AF-A0A1S4D507-F1
#
_entry.id   AF-A0A1S4D507-F1
#
_cell.length_a   1.000
_cell.length_b   1.000
_cell.length_c   1.000
_cell.angle_alpha   90.00
_cell.angle_beta   90.00
_cell.angle_gamma   90.00
#
_symmetry.space_group_name_H-M   'P 1'
#
loop_
_entity.id
_entity.type
_entity.pdbx_description
1 polymer ?
#
loop_
_entity_poly.entity_id
_entity_poly.type
_entity_poly.pdbx_seq_one_letter_code
_entity_poly.pdbx_strand_id
1 'polypeptide(L)'
;MTKKMEFCMLRAFQQYLVDQFIKLETQRLDFYSLNQDLFRVDALAGILDVLRHGERDASNIGKQSFLPASFVGGPRDMRKRYMDAIVLVQHFGKPDIFLTMTCNPSWPEIEEHLFVTDEVQNRHDLVSRVFRAKVEEMKTDILKRNIFGRVAAFMYTIEFQKRGLPHAHFLIILNNEYKLLTPVAYDKIVCAELPDSDTNDYLYTLVTKHMMHGPYVEIKQYQFARWVSPPEATWRLFGFSISEMSSAVYHLQLHLEGQQFISFKTTQTINAIVFPDTNIVFAPVFKENF
;
A
#
# COMPACT_ATOMS: atom_id res chain seq x y z
N MET A 1 14.33 20.06 -12.34
CA MET A 1 14.96 19.86 -11.01
C MET A 1 15.35 18.38 -10.91
N THR A 2 16.50 18.03 -11.48
CA THR A 2 17.00 16.66 -11.61
C THR A 2 17.58 16.24 -10.27
N LYS A 3 16.80 15.50 -9.47
CA LYS A 3 17.31 14.93 -8.22
C LYS A 3 18.24 13.77 -8.57
N LYS A 4 19.52 13.93 -8.25
CA LYS A 4 20.53 12.88 -8.29
C LYS A 4 20.16 11.83 -7.24
N MET A 5 19.84 10.63 -7.70
CA MET A 5 19.63 9.46 -6.85
C MET A 5 21.01 8.82 -6.66
N GLU A 6 21.60 8.92 -5.46
CA GLU A 6 22.88 8.26 -5.14
C GLU A 6 22.71 6.75 -4.95
N PHE A 7 23.20 5.97 -5.91
CA PHE A 7 23.16 4.52 -5.85
C PHE A 7 24.33 3.99 -5.02
N CYS A 8 24.05 3.28 -3.93
CA CYS A 8 25.05 2.56 -3.15
C CYS A 8 24.78 1.06 -3.23
N MET A 9 25.14 0.35 -4.31
CA MET A 9 24.97 -1.11 -4.39
C MET A 9 26.03 -1.80 -5.27
N LEU A 10 26.64 -2.87 -4.74
CA LEU A 10 27.85 -3.52 -5.25
C LEU A 10 27.61 -4.75 -6.17
N ARG A 11 26.41 -4.99 -6.72
CA ARG A 11 26.09 -6.26 -7.41
C ARG A 11 25.19 -6.07 -8.65
N ALA A 12 25.62 -6.59 -9.81
CA ALA A 12 25.02 -6.32 -11.13
C ALA A 12 23.54 -6.72 -11.28
N PHE A 13 23.11 -7.84 -10.68
CA PHE A 13 21.71 -8.29 -10.75
C PHE A 13 20.76 -7.36 -9.97
N GLN A 14 21.16 -6.90 -8.78
CA GLN A 14 20.37 -5.95 -7.99
C GLN A 14 20.22 -4.61 -8.73
N GLN A 15 21.30 -4.16 -9.38
CA GLN A 15 21.26 -2.97 -10.23
C GLN A 15 20.32 -3.14 -11.41
N TYR A 16 20.36 -4.30 -12.08
CA TYR A 16 19.45 -4.62 -13.17
C TYR A 16 17.99 -4.56 -12.72
N LEU A 17 17.63 -5.20 -11.59
CA LEU A 17 16.27 -5.19 -11.06
C LEU A 17 15.75 -3.77 -10.80
N VAL A 18 16.56 -2.96 -10.11
CA VAL A 18 16.20 -1.57 -9.80
C VAL A 18 16.08 -0.74 -11.08
N ASP A 19 17.01 -0.89 -12.03
CA ASP A 19 16.98 -0.20 -13.32
C ASP A 19 15.73 -0.57 -14.16
N GLN A 20 15.38 -1.86 -14.23
CA GLN A 20 14.16 -2.31 -14.92
C GLN A 20 12.91 -1.73 -14.26
N PHE A 21 12.85 -1.73 -12.94
CA PHE A 21 11.72 -1.14 -12.21
C PHE A 21 11.62 0.37 -12.47
N ILE A 22 12.74 1.11 -12.40
CA ILE A 22 12.76 2.55 -12.67
C ILE A 22 12.30 2.84 -14.10
N LYS A 23 12.74 2.07 -15.09
CA LYS A 23 12.29 2.21 -16.48
C LYS A 23 10.77 2.04 -16.59
N LEU A 24 10.22 0.99 -15.97
CA LEU A 24 8.77 0.74 -15.97
C LEU A 24 8.00 1.87 -15.29
N GLU A 25 8.44 2.32 -14.11
CA GLU A 25 7.78 3.40 -13.39
C GLU A 25 7.90 4.74 -14.13
N THR A 26 9.04 5.00 -14.78
CA THR A 26 9.22 6.19 -15.62
C THR A 26 8.24 6.16 -16.79
N GLN A 27 8.10 5.02 -17.48
CA GLN A 27 7.10 4.88 -18.55
C GLN A 27 5.66 5.08 -18.05
N ARG A 28 5.32 4.60 -16.85
CA ARG A 28 4.01 4.85 -16.24
C ARG A 28 3.80 6.33 -15.95
N LEU A 29 4.81 6.99 -15.38
CA LEU A 29 4.77 8.44 -15.11
C LEU A 29 4.66 9.25 -16.41
N ASP A 30 5.43 8.88 -17.44
CA ASP A 30 5.36 9.49 -18.77
C ASP A 30 3.99 9.31 -19.38
N PHE A 31 3.39 8.11 -19.26
CA PHE A 31 2.02 7.87 -19.70
C PHE A 31 1.05 8.83 -19.00
N TYR A 32 1.10 8.94 -17.67
CA TYR A 32 0.22 9.88 -16.96
C TYR A 32 0.50 11.33 -17.37
N SER A 33 1.76 11.72 -17.52
CA SER A 33 2.17 13.08 -17.90
C SER A 33 1.71 13.46 -19.31
N LEU A 34 1.84 12.56 -20.27
CA LEU A 34 1.52 12.79 -21.68
C LEU A 34 0.03 12.61 -22.00
N ASN A 35 -0.72 11.90 -21.14
CA ASN A 35 -2.15 11.63 -21.33
C ASN A 35 -3.03 12.34 -20.28
N GLN A 36 -2.65 13.54 -19.85
CA GLN A 36 -3.41 14.29 -18.85
C GLN A 36 -4.85 14.56 -19.27
N ASP A 37 -5.17 14.64 -20.56
CA ASP A 37 -6.55 14.73 -21.07
C ASP A 37 -7.45 13.56 -20.65
N LEU A 38 -6.89 12.38 -20.34
CA LEU A 38 -7.66 11.24 -19.83
C LEU A 38 -8.06 11.42 -18.35
N PHE A 39 -7.33 12.26 -17.63
CA PHE A 39 -7.44 12.37 -16.18
C PHE A 39 -7.93 13.75 -15.75
N ARG A 40 -7.82 14.80 -16.59
CA ARG A 40 -8.14 16.18 -16.24
C ARG A 40 -9.59 16.32 -15.74
N VAL A 41 -9.71 16.78 -14.50
CA VAL A 41 -10.95 16.89 -13.74
C VAL A 41 -10.90 18.17 -12.90
N ASP A 42 -11.99 18.93 -12.86
CA ASP A 42 -12.15 20.10 -11.97
C ASP A 42 -13.60 20.23 -11.48
N ALA A 43 -13.82 20.99 -10.41
CA ALA A 43 -15.17 21.26 -9.89
C ALA A 43 -15.95 22.18 -10.84
N LEU A 44 -17.22 21.87 -11.12
CA LEU A 44 -18.05 22.66 -12.03
C LEU A 44 -18.14 24.13 -11.63
N ALA A 45 -18.26 24.44 -10.34
CA ALA A 45 -18.28 25.80 -9.84
C ALA A 45 -17.00 26.57 -10.21
N GLY A 46 -15.84 25.92 -10.13
CA GLY A 46 -14.57 26.49 -10.58
C GLY A 46 -14.58 26.77 -12.09
N ILE A 47 -15.10 25.83 -12.89
CA ILE A 47 -15.23 26.00 -14.35
C ILE A 47 -16.21 27.14 -14.70
N LEU A 48 -17.35 27.22 -14.01
CA LEU A 48 -18.36 28.29 -14.17
C LEU A 48 -17.82 29.66 -13.79
N ASP A 49 -17.05 29.75 -12.70
CA ASP A 49 -16.45 31.01 -12.29
C ASP A 49 -15.41 31.48 -13.30
N VAL A 50 -14.59 30.58 -13.86
CA VAL A 50 -13.65 30.95 -14.91
C VAL A 50 -14.38 31.42 -16.19
N LEU A 51 -15.48 30.77 -16.55
CA LEU A 51 -16.34 31.22 -17.67
C LEU A 51 -16.89 32.64 -17.43
N ARG A 52 -17.31 32.95 -16.20
CA ARG A 52 -17.80 34.30 -15.81
C ARG A 52 -16.72 35.37 -15.93
N HIS A 53 -15.46 35.01 -15.74
CA HIS A 53 -14.31 35.92 -15.91
C HIS A 53 -13.87 36.07 -17.38
N GLY A 54 -14.58 35.45 -18.33
CA GLY A 54 -14.39 35.66 -19.76
C GLY A 54 -13.38 34.74 -20.43
N GLU A 55 -12.76 33.81 -19.68
CA GLU A 55 -11.97 32.74 -20.27
C GLU A 55 -12.90 31.77 -21.01
N ARG A 56 -12.47 31.28 -22.16
CA ARG A 56 -13.27 30.41 -23.05
C ARG A 56 -12.54 29.14 -23.47
N ASP A 57 -11.23 29.09 -23.25
CA ASP A 57 -10.39 27.95 -23.57
C ASP A 57 -10.19 27.07 -22.34
N ALA A 58 -10.51 25.78 -22.46
CA ALA A 58 -10.28 24.82 -21.39
C ALA A 58 -8.79 24.53 -21.20
N SER A 59 -7.91 24.82 -22.16
CA SER A 59 -6.46 24.63 -22.03
C SER A 59 -5.89 25.38 -20.81
N ASN A 60 -6.46 26.55 -20.50
CA ASN A 60 -6.09 27.43 -19.39
C ASN A 60 -6.72 27.04 -18.03
N ILE A 61 -7.51 25.96 -17.97
CA ILE A 61 -8.31 25.54 -16.80
C ILE A 61 -7.95 24.11 -16.38
N GLY A 62 -7.97 23.86 -15.07
CA GLY A 62 -7.59 22.57 -14.47
C GLY A 62 -6.13 22.54 -14.01
N LYS A 63 -5.90 22.01 -12.80
CA LYS A 63 -4.57 21.96 -12.18
C LYS A 63 -3.52 21.23 -13.03
N GLN A 64 -2.28 21.71 -12.90
CA GLN A 64 -1.02 21.06 -13.30
C GLN A 64 -1.00 19.56 -12.97
N SER A 65 -0.41 18.79 -13.87
CA SER A 65 -0.23 17.33 -13.85
C SER A 65 -0.52 16.62 -12.53
N PHE A 66 -1.51 15.72 -12.51
CA PHE A 66 -1.79 14.91 -11.33
C PHE A 66 -1.67 13.41 -11.60
N LEU A 67 -1.23 12.69 -10.57
CA LEU A 67 -1.21 11.23 -10.56
C LEU A 67 -2.55 10.71 -10.01
N PRO A 68 -3.23 9.78 -10.71
CA PRO A 68 -4.49 9.21 -10.24
C PRO A 68 -4.30 8.30 -9.02
N ALA A 69 -5.40 7.97 -8.33
CA ALA A 69 -5.37 7.05 -7.20
C ALA A 69 -5.00 5.60 -7.58
N SER A 70 -5.00 5.26 -8.87
CA SER A 70 -4.49 3.98 -9.38
C SER A 70 -2.95 3.91 -9.41
N PHE A 71 -2.26 5.04 -9.31
CA PHE A 71 -0.81 5.08 -9.23
C PHE A 71 -0.35 4.70 -7.82
N VAL A 72 0.10 3.45 -7.68
CA VAL A 72 0.48 2.87 -6.40
C VAL A 72 1.66 3.63 -5.76
N GLY A 73 1.53 3.98 -4.48
CA GLY A 73 2.52 4.78 -3.74
C GLY A 73 2.42 6.29 -3.99
N GLY A 74 1.53 6.72 -4.90
CA GLY A 74 1.22 8.13 -5.09
C GLY A 74 0.44 8.74 -3.92
N PRO A 75 0.45 10.08 -3.74
CA PRO A 75 -0.27 10.73 -2.64
C PRO A 75 -1.77 10.41 -2.60
N ARG A 76 -2.41 10.25 -3.76
CA ARG A 76 -3.84 9.90 -3.85
C ARG A 76 -4.12 8.45 -3.51
N ASP A 77 -3.27 7.52 -3.93
CA ASP A 77 -3.35 6.11 -3.54
C ASP A 77 -3.19 5.96 -2.01
N MET A 78 -2.15 6.56 -1.44
CA MET A 78 -1.92 6.55 0.01
C MET A 78 -3.09 7.16 0.79
N ARG A 79 -3.61 8.30 0.34
CA ARG A 79 -4.81 8.91 0.95
C ARG A 79 -6.04 8.01 0.82
N LYS A 80 -6.27 7.42 -0.34
CA LYS A 80 -7.40 6.52 -0.59
C LYS A 80 -7.36 5.35 0.39
N ARG A 81 -6.21 4.65 0.46
CA ARG A 81 -6.04 3.51 1.38
C ARG A 81 -6.22 3.90 2.84
N TYR A 82 -5.67 5.04 3.24
CA TYR A 82 -5.88 5.55 4.59
C TYR A 82 -7.37 5.74 4.88
N MET A 83 -8.11 6.41 3.98
CA MET A 83 -9.55 6.62 4.16
C MET A 83 -10.33 5.30 4.16
N ASP A 84 -10.00 4.36 3.26
CA ASP A 84 -10.61 3.02 3.20
C ASP A 84 -10.40 2.27 4.53
N ALA A 85 -9.19 2.33 5.08
CA ALA A 85 -8.88 1.75 6.38
C ALA A 85 -9.70 2.40 7.52
N ILE A 86 -9.82 3.73 7.54
CA ILE A 86 -10.61 4.44 8.54
C ILE A 86 -12.08 4.06 8.46
N VAL A 87 -12.64 3.91 7.26
CA VAL A 87 -14.04 3.45 7.08
C VAL A 87 -14.24 2.07 7.68
N LEU A 88 -13.31 1.13 7.46
CA LEU A 88 -13.39 -0.19 8.08
C LEU A 88 -13.30 -0.12 9.60
N VAL A 89 -12.42 0.72 10.14
CA VAL A 89 -12.30 0.93 11.59
C VAL A 89 -13.56 1.57 12.19
N GLN A 90 -14.19 2.51 11.47
CA GLN A 90 -15.45 3.10 11.90
C GLN A 90 -16.61 2.11 11.89
N HIS A 91 -16.64 1.20 10.90
CA HIS A 91 -17.72 0.23 10.76
C HIS A 91 -17.56 -0.99 11.69
N PHE A 92 -16.37 -1.57 11.76
CA PHE A 92 -16.09 -2.81 12.50
C PHE A 92 -15.46 -2.57 13.88
N GLY A 93 -15.08 -1.33 14.18
CA GLY A 93 -14.36 -0.95 15.39
C GLY A 93 -12.84 -0.98 15.23
N LYS A 94 -12.13 -0.63 16.31
CA LYS A 94 -10.67 -0.62 16.33
C LYS A 94 -10.07 -2.03 16.11
N PRO A 95 -8.88 -2.13 15.52
CA PRO A 95 -8.12 -3.39 15.45
C PRO A 95 -7.86 -3.97 16.84
N ASP A 96 -8.01 -5.29 16.97
CA ASP A 96 -7.75 -6.02 18.21
C ASP A 96 -6.31 -6.55 18.24
N ILE A 97 -5.78 -6.93 17.06
CA ILE A 97 -4.44 -7.48 16.91
C ILE A 97 -3.69 -6.71 15.82
N PHE A 98 -2.50 -6.25 16.17
CA PHE A 98 -1.49 -5.78 15.23
C PHE A 98 -0.39 -6.83 15.11
N LEU A 99 -0.27 -7.44 13.94
CA LEU A 99 0.69 -8.51 13.70
C LEU A 99 1.74 -8.06 12.69
N THR A 100 3.00 -8.19 13.06
CA THR A 100 4.13 -7.95 12.17
C THR A 100 4.77 -9.29 11.81
N MET A 101 4.90 -9.55 10.52
CA MET A 101 5.61 -10.71 9.98
C MET A 101 6.86 -10.21 9.27
N THR A 102 8.02 -10.63 9.78
CA THR A 102 9.32 -10.32 9.20
C THR A 102 9.82 -11.49 8.37
N CYS A 103 10.29 -11.22 7.16
CA CYS A 103 10.91 -12.24 6.33
C CYS A 103 12.18 -12.79 7.01
N ASN A 104 12.34 -14.12 6.99
CA ASN A 104 13.53 -14.79 7.52
C ASN A 104 14.37 -15.36 6.35
N PRO A 105 15.63 -14.92 6.18
CA PRO A 105 16.53 -15.45 5.14
C PRO A 105 16.81 -16.95 5.27
N SER A 106 16.75 -17.47 6.49
CA SER A 106 17.07 -18.86 6.84
C SER A 106 15.86 -19.79 6.74
N TRP A 107 14.84 -19.42 5.97
CA TRP A 107 13.75 -20.34 5.67
C TRP A 107 14.26 -21.47 4.77
N PRO A 108 13.91 -22.75 5.05
CA PRO A 108 14.36 -23.88 4.25
C PRO A 108 14.02 -23.72 2.77
N GLU A 109 12.85 -23.15 2.44
CA GLU A 109 12.44 -22.93 1.06
C GLU A 109 13.39 -21.99 0.29
N ILE A 110 14.07 -21.08 1.00
CA ILE A 110 15.10 -20.22 0.43
C ILE A 110 16.40 -21.00 0.31
N GLU A 111 16.85 -21.66 1.39
CA GLU A 111 18.13 -22.36 1.43
C GLU A 111 18.21 -23.52 0.40
N GLU A 112 17.13 -24.29 0.25
CA GLU A 112 17.02 -25.40 -0.71
C GLU A 112 17.10 -24.94 -2.18
N HIS A 113 16.67 -23.71 -2.46
CA HIS A 113 16.67 -23.12 -3.81
C HIS A 113 17.81 -22.13 -4.04
N LEU A 114 18.71 -22.00 -3.07
CA LEU A 114 19.91 -21.18 -3.18
C LEU A 114 21.06 -22.03 -3.74
N PHE A 115 21.77 -21.51 -4.73
CA PHE A 115 23.00 -22.16 -5.17
C PHE A 115 24.07 -22.08 -4.07
N VAL A 116 24.95 -23.09 -4.00
CA VAL A 116 26.01 -23.18 -2.97
C VAL A 116 26.91 -21.93 -2.94
N THR A 117 27.08 -21.26 -4.08
CA THR A 117 27.89 -20.03 -4.20
C THR A 117 27.10 -18.75 -4.02
N ASP A 118 25.77 -18.82 -3.95
CA ASP A 118 24.89 -17.66 -3.83
C ASP A 118 24.67 -17.30 -2.35
N GLU A 119 24.47 -16.02 -2.10
CA GLU A 119 24.03 -15.50 -0.80
C GLU A 119 22.56 -15.10 -0.90
N VAL A 120 21.78 -15.30 0.16
CA VAL A 120 20.33 -14.95 0.18
C VAL A 120 20.08 -13.49 -0.20
N GLN A 121 20.96 -12.59 0.26
CA GLN A 121 20.90 -11.16 -0.06
C GLN A 121 21.08 -10.84 -1.55
N ASN A 122 21.51 -11.79 -2.39
CA ASN A 122 21.56 -11.65 -3.86
C ASN A 122 20.30 -12.10 -4.57
N ARG A 123 19.49 -12.93 -3.92
CA ARG A 123 18.36 -13.63 -4.55
C ARG A 123 17.03 -13.05 -4.09
N HIS A 124 16.87 -11.73 -4.29
CA HIS A 124 15.63 -11.03 -3.94
C HIS A 124 14.41 -11.57 -4.69
N ASP A 125 14.61 -12.16 -5.88
CA ASP A 125 13.61 -12.90 -6.63
C ASP A 125 13.05 -14.07 -5.82
N LEU A 126 13.94 -14.86 -5.22
CA LEU A 126 13.59 -16.02 -4.39
C LEU A 126 12.97 -15.57 -3.06
N VAL A 127 13.62 -14.64 -2.36
CA VAL A 127 13.16 -14.09 -1.08
C VAL A 127 11.75 -13.52 -1.20
N SER A 128 11.47 -12.73 -2.25
CA SER A 128 10.15 -12.13 -2.46
C SER A 128 9.07 -13.17 -2.72
N ARG A 129 9.39 -14.24 -3.46
CA ARG A 129 8.44 -15.33 -3.76
C ARG A 129 8.12 -16.15 -2.52
N VAL A 130 9.13 -16.56 -1.76
CA VAL A 130 8.95 -17.31 -0.51
C VAL A 130 8.19 -16.45 0.50
N PHE A 131 8.58 -15.18 0.67
CA PHE A 131 7.87 -14.29 1.59
C PHE A 131 6.40 -14.11 1.21
N ARG A 132 6.10 -13.89 -0.08
CA ARG A 132 4.71 -13.84 -0.56
C ARG A 132 3.96 -15.13 -0.21
N ALA A 133 4.54 -16.30 -0.47
CA ALA A 133 3.90 -17.57 -0.17
C ALA A 133 3.59 -17.71 1.33
N LYS A 134 4.53 -17.32 2.20
CA LYS A 134 4.35 -17.33 3.66
C LYS A 134 3.28 -16.32 4.11
N VAL A 135 3.18 -15.14 3.48
CA VAL A 135 2.12 -14.16 3.73
C VAL A 135 0.74 -14.72 3.36
N GLU A 136 0.60 -15.41 2.22
CA GLU A 136 -0.66 -16.05 1.83
C GLU A 136 -1.06 -17.23 2.74
N GLU A 137 -0.08 -17.99 3.23
CA GLU A 137 -0.33 -19.02 4.23
C GLU A 137 -0.78 -18.40 5.57
N MET A 138 -0.12 -17.34 6.02
CA MET A 138 -0.53 -16.61 7.23
C MET A 138 -1.95 -16.03 7.10
N LYS A 139 -2.33 -15.52 5.92
CA LYS A 139 -3.72 -15.12 5.64
C LYS A 139 -4.67 -16.30 5.76
N THR A 140 -4.29 -17.47 5.26
CA THR A 140 -5.08 -18.69 5.37
C THR A 140 -5.24 -19.12 6.84
N ASP A 141 -4.20 -19.04 7.65
CA ASP A 141 -4.26 -19.32 9.09
C ASP A 141 -5.22 -18.37 9.81
N ILE A 142 -5.10 -17.07 9.56
CA ILE A 142 -5.92 -16.04 10.19
C ILE A 142 -7.39 -16.19 9.77
N LEU A 143 -7.67 -16.33 8.47
CA LEU A 143 -9.03 -16.19 7.93
C LEU A 143 -9.78 -17.51 7.81
N LYS A 144 -9.09 -18.61 7.47
CA LYS A 144 -9.73 -19.91 7.24
C LYS A 144 -9.56 -20.85 8.42
N ARG A 145 -8.35 -20.90 9.01
CA ARG A 145 -8.08 -21.74 10.19
C ARG A 145 -8.50 -21.06 11.49
N ASN A 146 -8.80 -19.76 11.45
CA ASN A 146 -9.30 -18.96 12.57
C ASN A 146 -8.39 -19.05 13.81
N ILE A 147 -7.07 -18.98 13.62
CA ILE A 147 -6.10 -19.12 14.73
C ILE A 147 -6.30 -18.10 15.87
N PHE A 148 -6.88 -16.93 15.55
CA PHE A 148 -7.23 -15.89 16.53
C PHE A 148 -8.75 -15.81 16.81
N GLY A 149 -9.55 -16.71 16.22
CA GLY A 149 -11.01 -16.58 16.15
C GLY A 149 -11.49 -16.00 14.82
N ARG A 150 -12.81 -15.80 14.70
CA ARG A 150 -13.43 -15.32 13.47
C ARG A 150 -13.13 -13.83 13.26
N VAL A 151 -12.59 -13.51 12.08
CA VAL A 151 -12.24 -12.14 11.67
C VAL A 151 -13.45 -11.43 11.08
N ALA A 152 -13.76 -10.24 11.59
CA ALA A 152 -14.78 -9.32 11.04
C ALA A 152 -14.23 -8.56 9.82
N ALA A 153 -13.02 -8.01 9.99
CA ALA A 153 -12.30 -7.31 8.94
C ALA A 153 -10.80 -7.42 9.18
N PHE A 154 -10.02 -7.48 8.11
CA PHE A 154 -8.57 -7.32 8.18
C PHE A 154 -8.08 -6.39 7.06
N MET A 155 -6.89 -5.85 7.27
CA MET A 155 -6.10 -5.16 6.28
C MET A 155 -4.63 -5.47 6.51
N TYR A 156 -3.84 -5.53 5.45
CA TYR A 156 -2.39 -5.63 5.58
C TYR A 156 -1.65 -4.77 4.57
N THR A 157 -0.41 -4.43 4.90
CA THR A 157 0.52 -3.75 4.01
C THR A 157 1.89 -4.42 4.06
N ILE A 158 2.60 -4.40 2.93
CA ILE A 158 3.99 -4.85 2.81
C ILE A 158 4.89 -3.62 2.77
N GLU A 159 5.90 -3.62 3.62
CA GLU A 159 6.89 -2.54 3.73
C GLU A 159 8.30 -3.07 3.45
N PHE A 160 9.12 -2.21 2.84
CA PHE A 160 10.49 -2.51 2.45
C PHE A 160 11.43 -1.49 3.09
N GLN A 161 12.21 -1.93 4.07
CA GLN A 161 13.22 -1.07 4.71
C GLN A 161 14.51 -1.01 3.86
N LYS A 162 15.34 0.04 4.05
CA LYS A 162 16.51 0.41 3.19
C LYS A 162 17.46 -0.75 2.87
N ARG A 163 17.66 -1.67 3.82
CA ARG A 163 18.43 -2.92 3.68
C ARG A 163 17.68 -4.12 4.25
N GLY A 164 16.44 -3.91 4.65
CA GLY A 164 15.62 -4.90 5.31
C GLY A 164 14.96 -5.81 4.30
N LEU A 165 14.66 -7.01 4.76
CA LEU A 165 13.82 -7.94 4.03
C LEU A 165 12.38 -7.40 4.05
N PRO A 166 11.47 -7.90 3.20
CA PRO A 166 10.09 -7.46 3.27
C PRO A 166 9.47 -7.77 4.64
N HIS A 167 8.66 -6.84 5.12
CA HIS A 167 7.83 -7.00 6.31
C HIS A 167 6.37 -6.86 5.92
N ALA A 168 5.50 -7.59 6.60
CA ALA A 168 4.06 -7.45 6.47
C ALA A 168 3.48 -6.99 7.80
N HIS A 169 2.68 -5.93 7.76
CA HIS A 169 1.91 -5.46 8.91
C HIS A 169 0.44 -5.76 8.67
N PHE A 170 -0.18 -6.48 9.59
CA PHE A 170 -1.60 -6.83 9.58
C PHE A 170 -2.32 -6.09 10.70
N LEU A 171 -3.48 -5.54 10.38
CA LEU A 171 -4.48 -5.09 11.35
C LEU A 171 -5.66 -6.03 11.25
N ILE A 172 -5.99 -6.67 12.36
CA ILE A 172 -7.04 -7.70 12.44
C ILE A 172 -8.12 -7.21 13.41
N ILE A 173 -9.36 -7.17 12.93
CA ILE A 173 -10.56 -6.86 13.70
C ILE A 173 -11.36 -8.15 13.82
N LEU A 174 -11.50 -8.66 15.04
CA LEU A 174 -12.22 -9.88 15.38
C LEU A 174 -13.72 -9.61 15.53
N ASN A 175 -14.53 -10.63 15.28
CA ASN A 175 -15.95 -10.61 15.62
C ASN A 175 -16.16 -10.44 17.13
N ASN A 176 -17.30 -9.89 17.53
CA ASN A 176 -17.63 -9.59 18.94
C ASN A 176 -17.45 -10.78 19.89
N GLU A 177 -17.78 -12.00 19.43
CA GLU A 177 -17.64 -13.25 20.20
C GLU A 177 -16.19 -13.65 20.49
N TYR A 178 -15.24 -13.15 19.70
CA TYR A 178 -13.82 -13.49 19.77
C TYR A 178 -12.96 -12.32 20.29
N LYS A 179 -13.59 -11.24 20.76
CA LYS A 179 -12.87 -10.09 21.30
C LYS A 179 -12.06 -10.47 22.54
N LEU A 180 -10.84 -9.97 22.61
CA LEU A 180 -9.91 -10.19 23.73
C LEU A 180 -10.23 -9.17 24.83
N LEU A 181 -11.18 -9.50 25.70
CA LEU A 181 -11.69 -8.57 26.72
C LEU A 181 -11.07 -8.76 28.11
N THR A 182 -10.22 -9.77 28.29
CA THR A 182 -9.59 -10.09 29.58
C THR A 182 -8.09 -10.30 29.43
N PRO A 183 -7.28 -10.02 30.46
CA PRO A 183 -5.84 -10.30 30.44
C PRO A 183 -5.53 -11.76 30.08
N VAL A 184 -6.27 -12.70 30.67
CA VAL A 184 -6.14 -14.13 30.38
C VAL A 184 -6.39 -14.47 28.91
N ALA A 185 -7.24 -13.72 28.21
CA ALA A 185 -7.44 -13.91 26.77
C ALA A 185 -6.22 -13.42 25.96
N TYR A 186 -5.58 -12.31 26.37
CA TYR A 186 -4.35 -11.83 25.76
C TYR A 186 -3.18 -12.80 26.00
N ASP A 187 -3.03 -13.31 27.21
CA ASP A 187 -1.93 -14.23 27.56
C ASP A 187 -1.97 -15.55 26.76
N LYS A 188 -3.13 -15.92 26.22
CA LYS A 188 -3.28 -17.09 25.33
C LYS A 188 -2.70 -16.88 23.93
N ILE A 189 -2.54 -15.63 23.48
CA ILE A 189 -2.10 -15.31 22.13
C ILE A 189 -0.79 -14.52 22.08
N VAL A 190 -0.43 -13.83 23.16
CA VAL A 190 0.80 -13.04 23.28
C VAL A 190 1.58 -13.57 24.48
N CYS A 191 2.84 -13.92 24.25
CA CYS A 191 3.77 -14.29 25.30
C CYS A 191 5.10 -13.55 25.06
N ALA A 192 5.59 -12.88 26.10
CA ALA A 192 6.90 -12.20 26.09
C ALA A 192 7.97 -13.02 26.83
N GLU A 193 7.61 -14.21 27.30
CA GLU A 193 8.52 -15.13 27.98
C GLU A 193 9.17 -16.09 26.98
N LEU A 194 10.41 -16.48 27.25
CA LEU A 194 11.04 -17.55 26.50
C LEU A 194 10.33 -18.88 26.84
N PRO A 195 10.03 -19.73 25.85
CA PRO A 195 9.57 -21.08 26.12
C PRO A 195 10.59 -21.81 27.01
N ASP A 196 10.14 -22.65 27.92
CA ASP A 196 11.06 -23.41 28.77
C ASP A 196 11.82 -24.47 27.93
N SER A 197 13.14 -24.51 28.06
CA SER A 197 13.99 -25.37 27.23
C SER A 197 13.81 -26.86 27.51
N ASP A 198 13.45 -27.22 28.75
CA ASP A 198 13.30 -28.61 29.16
C ASP A 198 11.96 -29.20 28.70
N THR A 199 10.92 -28.35 28.63
CA THR A 199 9.57 -28.74 28.20
C THR A 199 9.31 -28.54 26.71
N ASN A 200 9.92 -27.52 26.09
CA ASN A 200 9.69 -27.20 24.68
C ASN A 200 10.96 -26.65 24.00
N ASP A 201 11.98 -27.50 23.93
CA ASP A 201 13.28 -27.22 23.30
C ASP A 201 13.14 -26.67 21.86
N TYR A 202 12.19 -27.18 21.09
CA TYR A 202 11.95 -26.73 19.71
C TYR A 202 11.51 -25.25 19.66
N LEU A 203 10.49 -24.87 20.43
CA LEU A 203 10.05 -23.47 20.46
C LEU A 203 11.10 -22.57 21.11
N TYR A 204 11.76 -23.03 22.16
CA TYR A 204 12.86 -22.29 22.79
C TYR A 204 13.96 -21.97 21.78
N THR A 205 14.40 -22.96 20.99
CA THR A 205 15.40 -22.80 19.94
C THR A 205 14.94 -21.81 18.87
N LEU A 206 13.68 -21.86 18.44
CA LEU A 206 13.16 -20.93 17.44
C LEU A 206 13.07 -19.49 17.96
N VAL A 207 12.52 -19.30 19.16
CA VAL A 207 12.35 -17.96 19.76
C VAL A 207 13.72 -17.34 20.06
N THR A 208 14.64 -18.11 20.65
CA THR A 208 16.00 -17.61 20.93
C THR A 208 16.78 -17.27 19.66
N LYS A 209 16.63 -18.06 18.60
CA LYS A 209 17.31 -17.82 17.31
C LYS A 209 16.73 -16.63 16.54
N HIS A 210 15.41 -16.40 16.60
CA HIS A 210 14.73 -15.47 15.69
C HIS A 210 14.15 -14.21 16.34
N MET A 211 13.84 -14.23 17.64
CA MET A 211 13.18 -13.12 18.35
C MET A 211 14.13 -12.35 19.28
N MET A 212 15.33 -12.90 19.55
CA MET A 212 16.33 -12.22 20.37
C MET A 212 17.12 -11.23 19.51
N HIS A 213 16.89 -9.95 19.74
CA HIS A 213 17.66 -8.88 19.13
C HIS A 213 18.68 -8.32 20.14
N GLY A 214 19.95 -8.22 19.75
CA GLY A 214 20.94 -7.42 20.49
C GLY A 214 20.55 -5.94 20.49
N PRO A 215 21.15 -5.09 21.35
CA PRO A 215 20.83 -3.66 21.41
C PRO A 215 21.19 -2.97 20.08
N TYR A 216 20.22 -2.88 19.17
CA TYR A 216 20.36 -2.27 17.86
C TYR A 216 19.58 -0.94 17.85
N VAL A 217 20.31 0.17 17.86
CA VAL A 217 19.71 1.51 17.85
C VAL A 217 19.53 1.98 16.41
N GLU A 218 18.38 1.63 15.82
CA GLU A 218 17.98 1.96 14.44
C GLU A 218 17.90 3.49 14.19
N ILE A 219 17.68 4.27 15.25
CA ILE A 219 17.44 5.73 15.19
C ILE A 219 18.64 6.54 14.64
N LYS A 220 19.86 6.01 14.69
CA LYS A 220 21.08 6.76 14.27
C LYS A 220 21.34 6.77 12.75
N GLN A 221 20.56 6.08 11.92
CA GLN A 221 20.77 6.02 10.46
C GLN A 221 19.61 6.58 9.61
N TYR A 222 18.79 7.47 10.18
CA TYR A 222 17.76 8.15 9.40
C TYR A 222 18.32 9.37 8.65
N GLN A 223 18.90 9.14 7.47
CA GLN A 223 19.20 10.20 6.52
C GLN A 223 18.19 10.21 5.38
N PHE A 224 17.57 11.38 5.20
CA PHE A 224 16.53 11.70 4.23
C PHE A 224 16.96 11.39 2.79
N ALA A 225 16.37 10.36 2.20
CA ALA A 225 16.00 10.36 0.78
C ALA A 225 14.98 9.26 0.48
N ARG A 226 14.14 9.47 -0.54
CA ARG A 226 13.24 8.44 -1.08
C ARG A 226 14.07 7.54 -1.98
N TRP A 227 14.25 6.28 -1.60
CA TRP A 227 15.01 5.28 -2.33
C TRP A 227 14.11 4.11 -2.68
N VAL A 228 14.37 3.45 -3.80
CA VAL A 228 13.77 2.15 -4.12
C VAL A 228 14.80 1.07 -3.78
N SER A 229 14.44 0.11 -2.94
CA SER A 229 15.31 -1.01 -2.60
C SER A 229 15.17 -2.14 -3.63
N PRO A 230 16.20 -2.99 -3.86
CA PRO A 230 16.06 -4.14 -4.75
C PRO A 230 14.93 -5.11 -4.35
N PRO A 231 14.67 -5.38 -3.05
CA PRO A 231 13.49 -6.13 -2.63
C PRO A 231 12.18 -5.48 -3.08
N GLU A 232 12.04 -4.16 -2.91
CA GLU A 232 10.84 -3.44 -3.39
C GLU A 232 10.72 -3.53 -4.90
N ALA A 233 11.77 -3.22 -5.65
CA ALA A 233 11.78 -3.30 -7.11
C ALA A 233 11.36 -4.68 -7.60
N THR A 234 11.87 -5.74 -6.98
CA THR A 234 11.53 -7.13 -7.31
C THR A 234 10.07 -7.43 -7.07
N TRP A 235 9.54 -7.05 -5.90
CA TRP A 235 8.13 -7.24 -5.55
C TRP A 235 7.20 -6.55 -6.55
N ARG A 236 7.55 -5.32 -6.94
CA ARG A 236 6.83 -4.52 -7.91
C ARG A 236 6.87 -5.12 -9.32
N LEU A 237 8.05 -5.58 -9.75
CA LEU A 237 8.23 -6.23 -11.05
C LEU A 237 7.43 -7.52 -11.18
N PHE A 238 7.28 -8.29 -10.09
CA PHE A 238 6.40 -9.46 -10.07
C PHE A 238 4.90 -9.12 -10.02
N GLY A 239 4.54 -7.84 -9.87
CA GLY A 239 3.15 -7.42 -9.77
C GLY A 239 2.47 -7.90 -8.47
N PHE A 240 3.25 -8.19 -7.43
CA PHE A 240 2.68 -8.62 -6.15
C PHE A 240 1.98 -7.44 -5.45
N SER A 241 0.80 -7.70 -4.87
CA SER A 241 0.08 -6.67 -4.14
C SER A 241 0.89 -6.24 -2.91
N ILE A 242 0.95 -4.94 -2.66
CA ILE A 242 1.59 -4.38 -1.47
C ILE A 242 0.61 -4.15 -0.33
N SER A 243 -0.69 -4.27 -0.58
CA SER A 243 -1.72 -4.09 0.45
C SER A 243 -3.02 -4.75 0.04
N GLU A 244 -3.80 -5.19 1.02
CA GLU A 244 -5.14 -5.74 0.81
C GLU A 244 -6.06 -5.33 1.95
N MET A 245 -7.36 -5.30 1.68
CA MET A 245 -8.40 -5.10 2.67
C MET A 245 -9.52 -6.10 2.42
N SER A 246 -10.02 -6.71 3.48
CA SER A 246 -11.09 -7.73 3.45
C SER A 246 -12.39 -7.30 2.78
N SER A 247 -12.78 -6.03 2.95
CA SER A 247 -14.06 -5.51 2.47
C SER A 247 -13.82 -4.42 1.44
N ALA A 248 -14.55 -4.50 0.33
CA ALA A 248 -14.52 -3.47 -0.70
C ALA A 248 -15.19 -2.19 -0.17
N VAL A 249 -14.43 -1.09 -0.15
CA VAL A 249 -14.96 0.24 0.16
C VAL A 249 -15.34 0.92 -1.14
N TYR A 250 -16.62 1.21 -1.31
CA TYR A 250 -17.13 1.95 -2.46
C TYR A 250 -17.20 3.43 -2.14
N HIS A 251 -16.49 4.24 -2.93
CA HIS A 251 -16.56 5.70 -2.83
C HIS A 251 -17.77 6.19 -3.60
N LEU A 252 -18.79 6.66 -2.88
CA LEU A 252 -19.90 7.39 -3.49
C LEU A 252 -19.45 8.82 -3.77
N GLN A 253 -19.55 9.25 -5.03
CA GLN A 253 -19.29 10.64 -5.42
C GLN A 253 -20.49 11.50 -5.02
N LEU A 254 -20.53 11.92 -3.76
CA LEU A 254 -21.47 12.93 -3.28
C LEU A 254 -20.79 14.29 -3.31
N HIS A 255 -21.49 15.29 -3.83
CA HIS A 255 -21.01 16.66 -3.89
C HIS A 255 -22.15 17.62 -3.58
N LEU A 256 -21.78 18.79 -3.05
CA LEU A 256 -22.69 19.92 -2.94
C LEU A 256 -23.07 20.42 -4.35
N GLU A 257 -24.13 21.20 -4.44
CA GLU A 257 -24.54 21.83 -5.69
C GLU A 257 -23.39 22.68 -6.28
N GLY A 258 -23.06 22.45 -7.54
CA GLY A 258 -21.93 23.10 -8.22
C GLY A 258 -20.55 22.51 -7.91
N GLN A 259 -20.40 21.62 -6.93
CA GLN A 259 -19.10 21.01 -6.58
C GLN A 259 -18.85 19.65 -7.24
N GLN A 260 -19.65 19.28 -8.24
CA GLN A 260 -19.40 18.09 -9.05
C GLN A 260 -18.07 18.19 -9.78
N PHE A 261 -17.29 17.12 -9.71
CA PHE A 261 -16.08 16.99 -10.51
C PHE A 261 -16.44 16.59 -11.93
N ILE A 262 -16.03 17.41 -12.92
CA ILE A 262 -16.26 17.17 -14.35
C ILE A 262 -14.91 16.87 -14.99
N SER A 263 -14.86 15.80 -15.78
CA SER A 263 -13.71 15.51 -16.64
C SER A 263 -13.83 16.22 -17.98
N PHE A 264 -12.74 16.78 -18.47
CA PHE A 264 -12.72 17.52 -19.73
C PHE A 264 -11.36 17.46 -20.42
N LYS A 265 -11.35 17.64 -21.74
CA LYS A 265 -10.13 17.67 -22.56
C LYS A 265 -9.68 19.11 -22.79
N THR A 266 -8.37 19.30 -22.99
CA THR A 266 -7.77 20.59 -23.38
C THR A 266 -8.39 21.18 -24.65
N THR A 267 -8.87 20.35 -25.57
CA THR A 267 -9.45 20.79 -26.85
C THR A 267 -10.93 21.19 -26.77
N GLN A 268 -11.58 21.03 -25.62
CA GLN A 268 -12.98 21.40 -25.45
C GLN A 268 -13.11 22.89 -25.14
N THR A 269 -14.19 23.52 -25.61
CA THR A 269 -14.56 24.86 -25.15
C THR A 269 -15.27 24.76 -23.80
N ILE A 270 -15.12 25.77 -22.94
CA ILE A 270 -15.77 25.75 -21.62
C ILE A 270 -17.28 25.64 -21.73
N ASN A 271 -17.88 26.27 -22.74
CA ASN A 271 -19.32 26.15 -23.00
C ASN A 271 -19.75 24.71 -23.30
N ALA A 272 -18.96 23.95 -24.06
CA ALA A 272 -19.25 22.54 -24.33
C ALA A 272 -19.08 21.64 -23.09
N ILE A 273 -18.25 22.06 -22.13
CA ILE A 273 -18.04 21.35 -20.85
C ILE A 273 -19.21 21.61 -19.89
N VAL A 274 -19.67 22.87 -19.82
CA VAL A 274 -20.74 23.31 -18.90
C VAL A 274 -22.13 22.97 -19.43
N PHE A 275 -22.34 23.06 -20.75
CA PHE A 275 -23.62 22.82 -21.43
C PHE A 275 -23.46 21.73 -22.52
N PRO A 276 -23.24 20.48 -22.12
CA PRO A 276 -23.10 19.36 -23.06
C PRO A 276 -24.44 19.05 -23.73
N ASP A 277 -24.42 18.78 -25.04
CA ASP A 277 -25.62 18.43 -25.85
C ASP A 277 -26.24 17.06 -25.48
N THR A 278 -25.61 16.30 -24.58
CA THR A 278 -26.08 15.00 -24.10
C THR A 278 -26.38 15.04 -22.60
N ASN A 279 -27.46 14.32 -22.22
CA ASN A 279 -27.86 14.09 -20.83
C ASN A 279 -26.69 13.51 -20.00
N ILE A 280 -25.91 14.37 -19.38
CA ILE A 280 -24.96 13.95 -18.34
C ILE A 280 -25.80 13.50 -17.15
N VAL A 281 -25.68 12.22 -16.80
CA VAL A 281 -26.13 11.70 -15.52
C VAL A 281 -25.20 12.29 -14.46
N PHE A 282 -25.60 13.41 -13.87
CA PHE A 282 -24.92 13.96 -12.71
C PHE A 282 -25.02 12.95 -11.55
N ALA A 283 -23.92 12.74 -10.83
CA ALA A 283 -23.97 12.04 -9.57
C ALA A 283 -24.98 12.74 -8.63
N PRO A 284 -25.67 12.01 -7.73
CA PRO A 284 -26.73 12.57 -6.90
C PRO A 284 -26.22 13.78 -6.11
N VAL A 285 -26.87 14.93 -6.33
CA VAL A 285 -26.61 16.19 -5.62
C VAL A 285 -27.25 16.10 -4.24
N PHE A 286 -26.46 16.37 -3.20
CA PHE A 286 -27.01 16.53 -1.86
C PHE A 286 -27.67 17.91 -1.78
N LYS A 287 -29.00 17.96 -1.72
CA LYS A 287 -29.73 19.19 -1.40
C LYS A 287 -29.81 19.31 0.12
N GLU A 288 -29.08 20.27 0.68
CA GLU A 288 -29.27 20.69 2.07
C GLU A 288 -30.65 21.36 2.19
N ASN A 289 -31.67 20.58 2.54
CA ASN A 289 -32.89 21.10 3.10
C ASN A 289 -32.81 20.93 4.62
N PHE A 290 -32.25 21.93 5.31
CA PHE A 290 -32.52 22.18 6.72
C PHE A 290 -33.63 23.22 6.83
#